data_AF-A0A8T3TR63-F1
#
_entry.id   AF-A0A8T3TR63-F1
#
_cell.length_a   1.000
_cell.length_b   1.000
_cell.length_c   1.000
_cell.angle_alpha   90.00
_cell.angle_beta   90.00
_cell.angle_gamma   90.00
#
_symmetry.space_group_name_H-M   'P 1'
#
loop_
_entity.id
_entity.type
_entity.pdbx_description
1 polymer ?
#
loop_
_entity_poly.entity_id
_entity_poly.type
_entity_poly.pdbx_seq_one_letter_code
_entity_poly.pdbx_strand_id
1 'polypeptide(L)'
;MLHHSLLLTTNRPGHSEHQMGTTLDIEPYVFPGAHAWLSKHAWKYGFLLSYADGKNTKHCYGTEIWHYRYYGREVAAQIRSSGLSPREWLWYVHHR
;
A
#
# COMPACT_ATOMS: atom_id res chain seq x y z
N MET A 1 -10.35 -20.30 14.60
CA MET A 1 -9.88 -20.17 13.20
C MET A 1 -10.49 -18.98 12.45
N LEU A 2 -11.78 -18.66 12.61
CA LEU A 2 -12.46 -17.53 11.90
C LEU A 2 -11.88 -16.13 12.16
N HIS A 3 -11.31 -15.85 13.33
CA HIS A 3 -10.75 -14.53 13.63
C HIS A 3 -9.44 -14.20 12.90
N HIS A 4 -8.66 -15.21 12.51
CA HIS A 4 -7.34 -14.98 11.91
C HIS A 4 -7.46 -14.64 10.42
N SER A 5 -8.45 -15.20 9.72
CA SER A 5 -8.69 -14.92 8.31
C SER A 5 -9.22 -13.51 8.08
N LEU A 6 -9.99 -12.95 9.02
CA LEU A 6 -10.52 -11.59 8.90
C LEU A 6 -9.41 -10.52 8.93
N LEU A 7 -8.31 -10.77 9.65
CA LEU A 7 -7.19 -9.82 9.71
C LEU A 7 -6.40 -9.73 8.39
N LEU A 8 -6.67 -10.62 7.43
CA LEU A 8 -6.10 -10.52 6.09
C LEU A 8 -6.88 -9.56 5.19
N THR A 9 -8.10 -9.18 5.57
CA THR A 9 -8.99 -8.36 4.72
C THR A 9 -9.58 -7.16 5.45
N THR A 10 -9.45 -7.09 6.77
CA THR A 10 -9.82 -5.92 7.56
C THR A 10 -8.82 -5.66 8.68
N ASN A 11 -8.58 -4.39 8.96
CA ASN A 11 -7.76 -3.96 10.09
C ASN A 11 -8.60 -3.80 11.37
N ARG A 12 -7.96 -3.99 12.53
CA ARG A 12 -8.56 -3.60 13.81
C ARG A 12 -8.72 -2.08 13.84
N PRO A 13 -9.76 -1.54 14.50
CA PRO A 13 -9.83 -0.10 14.76
C PRO A 13 -8.53 0.41 15.40
N GLY A 14 -8.06 1.57 14.94
CA GLY A 14 -6.78 2.17 15.36
C GLY A 14 -5.56 1.69 14.57
N HIS A 15 -5.71 0.71 13.68
CA HIS A 15 -4.61 0.12 12.90
C HIS A 15 -4.79 0.29 11.37
N SER A 16 -5.86 0.96 10.93
CA SER A 16 -6.12 1.19 9.51
C SER A 16 -5.41 2.44 9.00
N GLU A 17 -4.76 2.36 7.84
CA GLU A 17 -4.13 3.53 7.21
C GLU A 17 -5.15 4.62 6.84
N HIS A 18 -6.42 4.24 6.57
CA HIS A 18 -7.51 5.18 6.32
C HIS A 18 -7.76 6.14 7.49
N GLN A 19 -7.49 5.72 8.73
CA GLN A 19 -7.69 6.57 9.91
C GLN A 19 -6.67 7.72 10.00
N MET A 20 -5.56 7.64 9.27
CA MET A 20 -4.59 8.72 9.18
C MET A 20 -5.00 9.83 8.19
N GLY A 21 -6.06 9.62 7.39
CA GLY A 21 -6.48 10.57 6.35
C GLY A 21 -5.50 10.69 5.17
N THR A 22 -4.55 9.75 5.04
CA THR A 22 -3.51 9.75 4.01
C THR A 22 -3.68 8.65 2.97
N THR A 23 -4.83 7.98 2.94
CA THR A 23 -5.08 6.79 2.14
C THR A 23 -6.34 6.96 1.31
N LEU A 24 -6.30 6.43 0.09
CA LEU A 24 -7.41 6.46 -0.86
C LEU A 24 -7.59 5.05 -1.45
N ASP A 25 -8.83 4.59 -1.46
CA ASP A 25 -9.23 3.43 -2.25
C ASP A 25 -9.72 3.93 -3.61
N ILE A 26 -8.95 3.61 -4.66
CA ILE A 26 -9.28 3.98 -6.04
C ILE A 26 -9.72 2.72 -6.77
N GLU A 27 -11.02 2.57 -6.95
CA GLU A 27 -11.64 1.36 -7.49
C GLU A 27 -11.27 1.13 -8.97
N PRO A 28 -10.40 0.16 -9.29
CA PRO A 28 -9.92 -0.04 -10.65
C PRO A 28 -10.99 -0.59 -11.59
N TYR A 29 -12.05 -1.24 -11.06
CA TYR A 29 -13.13 -1.77 -11.89
C TYR A 29 -14.07 -0.67 -12.41
N VAL A 30 -14.08 0.51 -11.77
CA VAL A 30 -14.86 1.67 -12.24
C VAL A 30 -14.12 2.42 -13.35
N PHE A 31 -12.78 2.35 -13.37
CA PHE A 31 -11.94 3.09 -14.30
C PHE A 31 -10.99 2.16 -15.07
N PRO A 32 -11.38 1.69 -16.28
CA PRO A 32 -10.53 0.84 -17.10
C PRO A 32 -9.13 1.44 -17.28
N GLY A 33 -8.10 0.66 -16.94
CA GLY A 33 -6.70 1.06 -17.04
C GLY A 33 -6.14 1.86 -15.86
N ALA A 34 -6.97 2.27 -14.88
CA ALA A 34 -6.52 3.01 -13.70
C ALA A 34 -5.47 2.24 -12.90
N HIS A 35 -5.67 0.95 -12.67
CA HIS A 35 -4.69 0.12 -11.95
C HIS A 35 -3.30 0.14 -12.62
N ALA A 36 -3.27 -0.04 -13.94
CA ALA A 36 -2.01 -0.05 -14.71
C ALA A 36 -1.33 1.32 -14.70
N TRP A 37 -2.11 2.40 -14.78
CA TRP A 37 -1.59 3.76 -14.71
C TRP A 37 -1.04 4.08 -13.31
N LEU A 38 -1.82 3.82 -12.26
CA LEU A 38 -1.43 4.08 -10.88
C LEU A 38 -0.17 3.30 -10.49
N SER A 39 -0.09 2.01 -10.86
CA SER A 39 1.09 1.17 -10.62
C SER A 39 2.39 1.72 -11.23
N LYS A 40 2.29 2.52 -12.31
CA LYS A 40 3.42 3.14 -13.01
C LYS A 40 3.67 4.59 -12.59
N HIS A 41 2.65 5.31 -12.13
CA HIS A 41 2.70 6.77 -12.01
C HIS A 41 2.33 7.34 -10.64
N ALA A 42 1.62 6.61 -9.78
CA ALA A 42 1.16 7.14 -8.49
C ALA A 42 2.31 7.70 -7.62
N TRP A 43 3.49 7.07 -7.68
CA TRP A 43 4.67 7.47 -6.93
C TRP A 43 5.12 8.90 -7.27
N LYS A 44 4.90 9.37 -8.50
CA LYS A 44 5.23 10.75 -8.93
C LYS A 44 4.44 11.78 -8.15
N TYR A 45 3.29 11.39 -7.61
CA TYR A 45 2.39 12.22 -6.83
C TYR A 45 2.48 11.96 -5.33
N GLY A 46 3.42 11.10 -4.90
CA GLY A 46 3.60 10.74 -3.50
C GLY A 46 2.78 9.54 -3.03
N PHE A 47 2.10 8.84 -3.92
CA PHE A 47 1.25 7.69 -3.59
C PHE A 47 1.89 6.36 -3.97
N LEU A 48 1.75 5.36 -3.11
CA LEU A 48 2.20 3.99 -3.39
C LEU A 48 1.12 2.99 -2.96
N LEU A 49 1.08 1.87 -3.66
CA LEU A 49 0.23 0.74 -3.32
C LEU A 49 0.77 0.07 -2.04
N SER A 50 -0.03 0.04 -0.98
CA SER A 50 0.41 -0.56 0.30
C SER A 50 0.41 -2.08 0.24
N TYR A 51 -0.59 -2.67 -0.41
CA TYR A 51 -0.84 -4.12 -0.43
C TYR A 51 -0.82 -4.68 -1.85
N ALA A 52 0.38 -4.73 -2.45
CA ALA A 52 0.59 -5.23 -3.80
C ALA A 52 0.52 -6.76 -3.89
N ASP A 53 0.14 -7.25 -5.08
CA ASP A 53 0.03 -8.68 -5.36
C ASP A 53 1.39 -9.41 -5.28
N GLY A 54 1.37 -10.67 -4.86
CA GLY A 54 2.54 -11.54 -4.83
C GLY A 54 3.56 -11.27 -3.71
N LYS A 55 3.36 -10.25 -2.86
CA LYS A 55 4.22 -9.96 -1.69
C LYS A 55 3.55 -10.28 -0.34
N ASN A 56 2.50 -11.10 -0.35
CA ASN A 56 1.67 -11.46 0.82
C ASN A 56 2.45 -11.92 2.06
N THR A 57 3.64 -12.49 1.90
CA THR A 57 4.45 -12.96 3.04
C THR A 57 5.06 -11.84 3.87
N LYS A 58 5.20 -10.62 3.33
CA LYS A 58 5.93 -9.54 4.02
C LYS A 58 5.05 -8.43 4.58
N HIS A 59 3.85 -8.22 4.05
CA HIS A 59 2.90 -7.22 4.59
C HIS A 59 1.82 -7.79 5.51
N CYS A 60 1.66 -9.11 5.59
CA CYS A 60 0.68 -9.78 6.48
C CYS A 60 -0.79 -9.38 6.23
N TYR A 61 -1.10 -8.91 5.02
CA TYR A 61 -2.43 -8.48 4.59
C TYR A 61 -2.68 -8.96 3.16
N GLY A 62 -3.94 -9.16 2.81
CA GLY A 62 -4.35 -9.58 1.46
C GLY A 62 -4.06 -8.50 0.42
N THR A 63 -3.99 -8.92 -0.84
CA THR A 63 -3.81 -8.01 -1.97
C THR A 63 -5.00 -7.06 -2.08
N GLU A 64 -4.73 -5.75 -2.11
CA GLU A 64 -5.72 -4.70 -2.34
C GLU A 64 -5.20 -3.74 -3.39
N ILE A 65 -5.49 -4.05 -4.66
CA ILE A 65 -4.96 -3.29 -5.82
C ILE A 65 -5.49 -1.85 -5.92
N TRP A 66 -6.45 -1.49 -5.07
CA TRP A 66 -7.08 -0.17 -4.95
C TRP A 66 -6.50 0.70 -3.83
N HIS A 67 -5.76 0.14 -2.86
CA HIS A 67 -5.37 0.84 -1.62
C HIS A 67 -4.05 1.60 -1.77
N TYR A 68 -4.15 2.90 -2.05
CA TYR A 68 -2.99 3.79 -2.22
C TYR A 68 -2.80 4.70 -1.02
N ARG A 69 -1.60 4.70 -0.45
CA ARG A 69 -1.22 5.58 0.66
C ARG A 69 -0.24 6.66 0.20
N TYR A 70 -0.44 7.87 0.73
CA TYR A 70 0.44 9.01 0.57
C TYR A 70 1.64 8.95 1.53
N TYR A 71 2.84 9.13 0.98
CA TYR A 71 4.11 9.19 1.71
C TYR A 71 4.85 10.52 1.48
N GLY A 72 4.34 11.39 0.59
CA GLY A 72 5.11 12.52 0.04
C GLY A 72 5.93 12.12 -1.18
N ARG A 73 6.17 13.06 -2.10
CA ARG A 73 6.80 12.78 -3.41
C ARG A 73 8.21 12.22 -3.27
N GLU A 74 9.00 12.80 -2.37
CA GLU A 74 10.40 12.41 -2.15
C GLU A 74 10.51 10.99 -1.58
N VAL A 75 9.77 10.71 -0.51
CA VAL A 75 9.75 9.39 0.13
C VAL A 75 9.18 8.33 -0.82
N ALA A 76 8.11 8.65 -1.55
CA ALA A 76 7.55 7.72 -2.54
C ALA A 76 8.56 7.39 -3.65
N ALA A 77 9.35 8.37 -4.11
CA ALA A 77 10.42 8.15 -5.08
C ALA A 77 11.54 7.26 -4.51
N GLN A 78 11.94 7.48 -3.25
CA GLN A 78 12.93 6.62 -2.57
C GLN A 78 12.44 5.19 -2.44
N ILE A 79 11.21 4.98 -1.95
CA ILE A 79 10.61 3.64 -1.86
C ILE A 79 10.57 2.99 -3.25
N ARG A 80 10.07 3.70 -4.27
CA ARG A 80 10.00 3.18 -5.65
C ARG A 80 11.37 2.77 -6.18
N SER A 81 12.40 3.57 -5.96
CA SER A 81 13.78 3.28 -6.41
C SER A 81 14.41 2.09 -5.69
N SER A 82 14.00 1.82 -4.45
CA SER A 82 14.55 0.71 -3.65
C SER A 82 14.07 -0.68 -4.10
N GLY A 83 12.96 -0.75 -4.84
CA GLY A 83 12.28 -2.01 -5.18
C GLY A 83 11.55 -2.69 -4.01
N LEU A 84 11.67 -2.14 -2.80
CA LEU A 84 10.99 -2.63 -1.60
C LEU A 84 9.52 -2.21 -1.59
N SER A 85 8.68 -2.97 -0.89
CA SER A 85 7.35 -2.48 -0.50
C SER A 85 7.48 -1.30 0.49
N PRO A 86 6.45 -0.46 0.64
CA PRO A 86 6.48 0.62 1.62
C PRO A 86 6.78 0.13 3.04
N ARG A 87 6.18 -1.00 3.47
CA ARG A 87 6.45 -1.61 4.78
C ARG A 87 7.90 -2.04 4.94
N GLU A 88 8.46 -2.73 3.95
CA GLU A 88 9.87 -3.16 3.98
C GLU A 88 10.82 -1.96 4.04
N TRP A 89 10.53 -0.92 3.26
CA TRP A 89 11.35 0.28 3.24
C TRP A 89 11.32 1.01 4.58
N LEU A 90 10.13 1.20 5.17
CA LEU A 90 9.97 1.80 6.50
C LEU A 90 10.71 1.00 7.58
N TRP A 91 10.59 -0.33 7.56
CA TRP A 91 11.35 -1.18 8.48
C TRP A 91 12.85 -0.96 8.31
N TYR A 92 13.33 -0.99 7.08
CA TYR A 92 14.75 -0.89 6.76
C TYR A 92 15.36 0.47 7.14
N VAL A 93 14.65 1.60 6.96
CA VAL A 93 15.21 2.93 7.29
C VAL A 93 15.19 3.25 8.78
N HIS A 94 14.28 2.63 9.55
CA HIS A 94 14.19 2.86 11.00
C HIS A 94 15.00 1.86 11.85
N HIS A 95 15.51 0.78 11.26
CA HIS A 95 16.29 -0.26 11.95
C HIS A 95 17.70 -0.40 11.35
N ARG A 96 18.26 0.70 10.86
CA ARG A 96 19.70 0.79 10.56
C ARG A 96 20.48 1.26 11.77
#